data_AF-A0A7R9UL41-F1
#
_entry.id   AF-A0A7R9UL41-F1
#
_cell.length_a   1.000
_cell.length_b   1.000
_cell.length_c   1.000
_cell.angle_alpha   90.00
_cell.angle_beta   90.00
_cell.angle_gamma   90.00
#
_symmetry.space_group_name_H-M   'P 1'
#
loop_
_entity.id
_entity.type
_entity.pdbx_description
1 polymer ?
#
loop_
_entity_poly.entity_id
_entity_poly.type
_entity_poly.pdbx_seq_one_letter_code
_entity_poly.pdbx_strand_id
1 'polypeptide(L)'
;VGSGRLGDVGVLVQRCLVCCVLALIPGFALWLVMEHVLFALGQPPAVAALAARFLRLYAPGLPGMVLFEVLRRFLGCQDIVLPFVPITAVVTWLGHPTLLALLL
;
A
#
# COMPACT_ATOMS: atom_id res chain seq x y z
N VAL A 1 9.49 -9.86 -23.89
CA VAL A 1 9.78 -10.58 -22.62
C VAL A 1 10.57 -11.84 -22.96
N GLY A 2 11.79 -12.00 -22.44
CA GLY A 2 12.58 -13.24 -22.58
C GLY A 2 13.90 -13.15 -23.36
N SER A 3 14.91 -12.42 -22.87
CA SER A 3 16.28 -12.48 -23.42
C SER A 3 17.16 -13.57 -22.79
N GLY A 4 16.61 -14.49 -21.99
CA GLY A 4 17.38 -15.56 -21.32
C GLY A 4 18.37 -15.07 -20.25
N ARG A 5 18.39 -13.76 -19.95
CA ARG A 5 19.31 -13.14 -19.00
C ARG A 5 18.67 -13.01 -17.62
N LEU A 6 18.78 -14.08 -16.84
CA LEU A 6 18.34 -14.12 -15.43
C LEU A 6 18.99 -13.02 -14.58
N GLY A 7 20.20 -12.58 -14.93
CA GLY A 7 20.91 -11.50 -14.25
C GLY A 7 20.20 -10.14 -14.33
N ASP A 8 19.60 -9.82 -15.49
CA ASP A 8 18.92 -8.53 -15.69
C ASP A 8 17.61 -8.48 -14.88
N VAL A 9 16.95 -9.63 -14.70
CA VAL A 9 15.75 -9.77 -13.84
C VAL A 9 16.11 -9.54 -12.36
N GLY A 10 17.25 -10.05 -11.90
CA GLY A 10 17.72 -9.84 -10.53
C GLY A 10 18.00 -8.37 -10.21
N VAL A 11 18.71 -7.67 -11.09
CA VAL A 11 18.99 -6.22 -10.94
C VAL A 11 17.70 -5.41 -10.93
N LEU A 12 16.74 -5.81 -11.75
CA LEU A 12 15.44 -5.16 -11.86
C LEU A 12 14.60 -5.33 -10.59
N VAL A 13 14.55 -6.54 -10.02
CA VAL A 13 13.91 -6.80 -8.71
C VAL A 13 14.58 -5.99 -7.60
N GLN A 14 15.90 -5.90 -7.60
CA GLN A 14 16.65 -5.13 -6.61
C GLN A 14 16.34 -3.62 -6.69
N ARG A 15 16.23 -3.07 -7.90
CA ARG A 15 15.80 -1.67 -8.11
C ARG A 15 14.37 -1.44 -7.64
N CYS A 16 13.46 -2.37 -7.91
CA CYS A 16 12.09 -2.28 -7.41
C CYS A 16 12.04 -2.32 -5.88
N LEU A 17 12.83 -3.18 -5.23
CA LEU A 17 12.92 -3.24 -3.78
C LEU A 17 13.41 -1.92 -3.18
N VAL A 18 14.43 -1.30 -3.78
CA VAL A 18 14.93 0.02 -3.37
C VAL A 18 13.85 1.09 -3.54
N CYS A 19 13.15 1.11 -4.68
CA CYS A 19 12.02 2.01 -4.89
C CYS A 19 10.89 1.79 -3.86
N CYS A 20 10.59 0.54 -3.49
CA CYS A 20 9.61 0.23 -2.44
C CYS A 20 10.02 0.82 -1.09
N VAL A 21 11.27 0.61 -0.67
CA VAL A 21 11.78 1.13 0.60
C VAL A 21 11.78 2.66 0.60
N LEU A 22 12.18 3.29 -0.52
CA LEU A 22 12.13 4.74 -0.67
C LEU A 22 10.71 5.30 -0.63
N ALA A 23 9.72 4.59 -1.19
CA ALA A 23 8.31 4.98 -1.13
C ALA A 23 7.69 4.77 0.27
N LEU A 24 8.24 3.87 1.08
CA LEU A 24 7.78 3.62 2.44
C LEU A 24 8.08 4.79 3.38
N ILE A 25 9.23 5.45 3.19
CA ILE A 25 9.69 6.58 4.00
C ILE A 25 8.69 7.76 4.01
N PRO A 26 8.25 8.32 2.86
CA PRO A 26 7.27 9.40 2.84
C PRO A 26 5.89 8.94 3.34
N GLY A 27 5.52 7.67 3.12
CA GLY A 27 4.27 7.12 3.65
C GLY A 27 4.21 7.13 5.18
N PHE A 28 5.27 6.65 5.84
CA PHE A 28 5.39 6.72 7.30
C PHE A 28 5.50 8.15 7.82
N ALA A 29 6.28 9.01 7.15
CA ALA A 29 6.41 10.42 7.53
C ALA A 29 5.05 11.14 7.50
N LEU A 30 4.26 10.92 6.45
CA LEU A 30 2.92 11.48 6.31
C LEU A 30 2.00 11.00 7.43
N TRP A 31 2.05 9.71 7.80
CA TRP A 31 1.24 9.17 8.89
C TRP A 31 1.62 9.68 10.28
N LEU A 32 2.91 9.95 10.54
CA LEU A 32 3.33 10.58 11.79
C LEU A 32 2.85 12.03 11.90
N VAL A 33 2.76 12.74 10.78
CA VAL A 33 2.32 14.15 10.74
C VAL A 33 0.80 14.29 10.53
N MET A 34 0.07 13.20 10.25
CA MET A 34 -1.36 13.27 9.90
C MET A 34 -2.24 13.91 10.98
N GLU A 35 -1.88 13.78 12.26
CA GLU A 35 -2.58 14.49 13.34
C GLU A 35 -2.55 16.01 13.12
N HIS A 36 -1.37 16.56 12.78
CA HIS A 36 -1.19 17.97 12.49
C HIS A 36 -1.86 18.38 11.17
N VAL A 37 -1.87 17.50 10.16
CA VAL A 37 -2.58 17.75 8.89
C VAL A 37 -4.09 17.85 9.12
N LEU A 38 -4.66 16.97 9.93
CA LEU A 38 -6.09 17.02 10.25
C LEU A 38 -6.45 18.27 11.07
N PHE A 39 -5.60 18.67 12.01
CA PHE A 39 -5.77 19.94 12.72
C PHE A 39 -5.69 21.13 11.77
N ALA A 40 -4.75 21.14 10.83
CA ALA A 40 -4.63 22.20 9.82
C ALA A 40 -5.84 22.27 8.86
N LEU A 41 -6.51 21.13 8.62
CA LEU A 41 -7.76 21.05 7.86
C LEU A 41 -9.00 21.53 8.65
N GLY A 42 -8.83 21.93 9.92
CA GLY A 42 -9.92 22.42 10.77
C GLY A 42 -10.81 21.31 11.36
N GLN A 43 -10.32 20.07 11.42
CA GLN A 43 -11.07 18.98 12.04
C GLN A 43 -11.18 19.14 13.57
N PRO A 44 -12.30 18.73 14.20
CA PRO A 44 -12.43 18.73 15.65
C PRO A 44 -11.35 17.84 16.29
N PRO A 45 -10.82 18.21 17.47
CA PRO A 45 -9.73 17.47 18.14
C PRO A 45 -10.08 16.01 18.43
N ALA A 46 -11.36 15.72 18.70
CA ALA A 46 -11.83 14.36 18.91
C ALA A 46 -11.73 13.49 17.64
N VAL A 47 -12.02 14.06 16.47
CA VAL A 47 -11.94 13.35 15.17
C VAL A 47 -10.48 13.19 14.74
N ALA A 48 -9.65 14.22 14.95
CA ALA A 48 -8.21 14.14 14.68
C ALA A 48 -7.52 13.05 15.51
N ALA A 49 -7.85 12.96 16.82
CA ALA A 49 -7.32 11.92 17.69
C ALA A 49 -7.78 10.50 17.28
N LEU A 50 -9.04 10.36 16.89
CA LEU A 50 -9.59 9.08 16.42
C LEU A 50 -8.92 8.63 15.11
N ALA A 51 -8.77 9.56 14.16
CA ALA A 51 -8.11 9.31 12.88
C ALA A 51 -6.62 8.96 13.08
N ALA A 52 -5.89 9.69 13.93
CA ALA A 52 -4.50 9.38 14.25
C ALA A 52 -4.36 7.99 14.88
N ARG A 53 -5.28 7.58 15.76
CA ARG A 53 -5.30 6.25 16.37
C ARG A 53 -5.61 5.15 15.35
N PHE A 54 -6.57 5.38 14.45
CA PHE A 54 -6.85 4.48 13.34
C PHE A 54 -5.61 4.30 12.46
N LEU A 55 -4.95 5.40 12.14
CA LEU A 55 -3.71 5.43 11.36
C LEU A 55 -2.57 4.63 12.00
N ARG A 56 -2.39 4.77 13.31
CA ARG A 56 -1.38 4.00 14.06
C ARG A 56 -1.69 2.50 14.07
N LEU A 57 -2.96 2.12 14.07
CA LEU A 57 -3.36 0.72 13.94
C LEU A 57 -3.14 0.20 12.51
N TYR A 58 -3.31 1.07 11.50
CA TYR A 58 -3.07 0.76 10.09
C TYR A 58 -1.57 0.83 9.71
N ALA A 59 -0.73 1.47 10.54
CA ALA A 59 0.74 1.57 10.45
C ALA A 59 1.44 0.30 9.92
N PRO A 60 1.25 -0.88 10.54
CA PRO A 60 1.89 -2.11 10.09
C PRO A 60 1.40 -2.63 8.73
N GLY A 61 0.23 -2.21 8.25
CA GLY A 61 -0.33 -2.61 6.95
C GLY A 61 0.23 -1.84 5.75
N LEU A 62 0.73 -0.63 5.95
CA LEU A 62 1.32 0.21 4.89
C LEU A 62 2.45 -0.47 4.11
N PRO A 63 3.48 -1.07 4.75
CA PRO A 63 4.57 -1.70 4.00
C PRO A 63 4.06 -2.79 3.06
N GLY A 64 3.05 -3.55 3.48
CA GLY A 64 2.40 -4.54 2.63
C GLY A 64 1.68 -3.92 1.44
N MET A 65 0.91 -2.85 1.64
CA MET A 65 0.20 -2.17 0.55
C MET A 65 1.15 -1.53 -0.46
N VAL A 66 2.17 -0.80 0.02
CA VAL A 66 3.14 -0.13 -0.87
C VAL A 66 3.93 -1.17 -1.68
N LEU A 67 4.36 -2.26 -1.03
CA LEU A 67 5.02 -3.36 -1.71
C LEU A 67 4.13 -3.98 -2.79
N PHE A 68 2.85 -4.21 -2.49
CA PHE A 68 1.88 -4.75 -3.45
C PHE A 68 1.67 -3.82 -4.66
N GLU A 69 1.49 -2.52 -4.43
CA GLU A 69 1.28 -1.53 -5.49
C GLU A 69 2.49 -1.40 -6.41
N VAL A 70 3.71 -1.41 -5.85
CA VAL A 70 4.95 -1.38 -6.64
C VAL A 70 5.15 -2.68 -7.42
N LEU A 71 4.90 -3.83 -6.80
CA LEU A 71 5.01 -5.13 -7.47
C LEU A 71 4.01 -5.24 -8.63
N ARG A 72 2.80 -4.69 -8.44
CA ARG A 72 1.77 -4.60 -9.48
C ARG A 72 2.22 -3.76 -10.67
N ARG A 73 2.76 -2.56 -10.43
CA ARG A 73 3.31 -1.70 -11.50
C ARG A 73 4.49 -2.36 -12.19
N PHE A 74 5.35 -3.02 -11.42
CA PHE A 74 6.53 -3.71 -11.93
C PHE A 74 6.19 -4.86 -12.90
N LEU A 75 5.27 -5.73 -12.49
CA LEU A 75 4.80 -6.83 -13.33
C LEU A 75 3.91 -6.33 -14.48
N GLY A 76 3.17 -5.24 -14.28
CA GLY A 76 2.43 -4.54 -15.32
C GLY A 76 3.32 -4.00 -16.45
N CYS A 77 4.49 -3.43 -16.12
CA CYS A 77 5.49 -3.03 -17.11
C CYS A 77 6.12 -4.20 -17.89
N GLN A 78 5.95 -5.44 -17.39
CA GLN A 78 6.38 -6.66 -18.07
C GLN A 78 5.25 -7.37 -18.82
N ASP A 79 4.06 -6.74 -18.94
CA ASP A 79 2.82 -7.34 -19.46
C ASP A 79 2.32 -8.56 -18.66
N ILE A 80 2.79 -8.73 -17.42
CA ILE A 80 2.36 -9.80 -16.52
C ILE A 80 1.30 -9.24 -15.55
N VAL A 81 0.06 -9.11 -16.04
CA VAL A 81 -1.08 -8.56 -15.28
C VAL A 81 -1.95 -9.62 -14.59
N LEU A 82 -1.86 -10.87 -15.04
CA LEU A 82 -2.67 -12.00 -14.58
C LEU A 82 -2.63 -12.31 -13.07
N PRO A 83 -1.49 -12.22 -12.34
CA PRO A 83 -1.47 -12.65 -10.94
C PRO A 83 -2.20 -11.69 -9.98
N PHE A 84 -2.37 -10.41 -10.36
CA PHE A 84 -2.97 -9.42 -9.46
C PHE A 84 -4.49 -9.46 -9.45
N VAL A 85 -5.10 -9.71 -10.60
CA VAL A 85 -6.56 -9.74 -10.75
C VAL A 85 -7.25 -10.72 -9.78
N PRO A 86 -6.83 -12.00 -9.67
CA PRO A 86 -7.47 -12.93 -8.73
C PRO A 86 -7.19 -12.56 -7.26
N ILE A 87 -5.98 -12.07 -6.93
CA ILE A 87 -5.63 -11.66 -5.57
C ILE A 87 -6.51 -10.48 -5.12
N THR A 88 -6.63 -9.44 -5.96
CA THR A 88 -7.49 -8.29 -5.66
C THR A 88 -8.96 -8.68 -5.64
N ALA A 89 -9.40 -9.58 -6.51
CA ALA A 89 -10.77 -10.05 -6.51
C ALA A 89 -11.09 -10.79 -5.21
N VAL A 90 -10.24 -11.73 -4.78
CA VAL A 90 -10.42 -12.45 -3.51
C VAL A 90 -10.43 -11.51 -2.30
N VAL A 91 -9.48 -10.57 -2.23
CA VAL A 91 -9.43 -9.56 -1.16
C VAL A 91 -10.69 -8.69 -1.14
N THR A 92 -11.17 -8.25 -2.31
CA THR A 92 -12.37 -7.41 -2.41
C THR A 92 -13.64 -8.18 -2.06
N TRP A 93 -13.74 -9.43 -2.51
CA TRP A 93 -14.85 -10.33 -2.20
C TRP A 93 -14.91 -10.73 -0.72
N LEU A 94 -13.78 -10.83 -0.03
CA LEU A 94 -13.72 -11.06 1.42
C LEU A 94 -13.87 -9.79 2.25
N GLY A 95 -13.43 -8.64 1.72
CA GLY A 95 -13.54 -7.35 2.40
C GLY A 95 -14.99 -6.85 2.48
N HIS A 96 -15.75 -6.97 1.39
CA HIS A 96 -17.15 -6.53 1.32
C HIS A 96 -18.07 -7.16 2.40
N PRO A 97 -18.06 -8.48 2.67
CA PRO A 97 -18.89 -9.07 3.73
C PRO A 97 -18.45 -8.63 5.14
N THR A 98 -17.16 -8.38 5.38
CA THR A 98 -16.69 -7.88 6.69
C THR A 98 -17.05 -6.41 6.95
N LEU A 99 -17.13 -5.59 5.90
CA LEU A 99 -17.49 -4.18 5.99
C LEU A 99 -19.00 -3.99 6.17
N LEU A 100 -19.81 -4.84 5.52
CA LEU A 100 -21.26 -4.90 5.72
C LEU A 100 -21.62 -5.41 7.11
N ALA A 101 -20.92 -6.42 7.63
CA ALA A 101 -21.16 -6.97 8.97
C ALA A 101 -20.74 -6.04 10.13
N LEU A 102 -20.01 -4.97 9.85
CA LEU A 102 -19.56 -3.98 10.85
C LEU A 102 -20.37 -2.67 10.82
N LEU A 103 -21.15 -2.46 9.76
CA LEU A 103 -22.04 -1.29 9.55
C LEU A 103 -23.52 -1.61 9.83
N LEU A 104 -23.88 -2.87 10.11
CA LEU A 104 -25.23 -3.38 10.36
C LEU A 104 -25.27 -4.08 11.72
#